data_AF-A0A378NFA0-F1
#
_entry.id   AF-A0A378NFA0-F1
#
_cell.length_a   1.000
_cell.length_b   1.000
_cell.length_c   1.000
_cell.angle_alpha   90.00
_cell.angle_beta   90.00
_cell.angle_gamma   90.00
#
_symmetry.space_group_name_H-M   'P 1'
#
loop_
_entity.id
_entity.type
_entity.pdbx_description
1 polymer ?
#
loop_
_entity_poly.entity_id
_entity_poly.type
_entity_poly.pdbx_seq_one_letter_code
_entity_poly.pdbx_strand_id
1 'polypeptide(L)'
;MILGAALNYSKAKVNFDRYGGSSKADGIGASLYARIGNKHKTPWYLQGRAGYGSVDSDVERHIILADNNASTAKINHRDRVFSAYVESGYDFKQGRFALTPFVGFSHDVVRRGAFSEQNSQFGLTADKATYKQTSGLIGLRTSLEVNLAGMKTTFQGYVNHQKAFNREDLSFKASYTGLQDAKFDVKGIGLAKHKTWVGIGALAEVNKNTSLYVNYDLKLAKNSGHNNVVTAGIRINF
;
A
#
# COMPACT_ATOMS: atom_id res chain seq x y z
N MET A 1 -20.12 17.62 2.30
CA MET A 1 -18.70 17.52 1.95
C MET A 1 -17.95 17.03 3.17
N ILE A 2 -16.95 16.17 3.00
CA ILE A 2 -16.08 15.68 4.07
C ILE A 2 -14.66 16.05 3.69
N LEU A 3 -13.92 16.64 4.62
CA LEU A 3 -12.49 16.93 4.51
C LEU A 3 -11.83 16.37 5.76
N GLY A 4 -10.65 15.79 5.63
CA GLY A 4 -9.95 15.25 6.77
C GLY A 4 -8.48 14.98 6.50
N ALA A 5 -7.76 14.72 7.58
CA ALA A 5 -6.37 14.32 7.57
C ALA A 5 -6.22 12.97 8.27
N ALA A 6 -5.16 12.24 7.94
CA ALA A 6 -4.80 11.00 8.59
C ALA A 6 -3.29 10.89 8.74
N LEU A 7 -2.85 10.38 9.88
CA LEU A 7 -1.46 9.99 10.16
C LEU A 7 -1.40 8.47 10.26
N ASN A 8 -0.29 7.89 9.82
CA ASN A 8 -0.05 6.46 9.93
C ASN A 8 1.39 6.18 10.35
N TYR A 9 1.53 5.08 11.07
CA TYR A 9 2.81 4.47 11.44
C TYR A 9 2.72 2.98 11.11
N SER A 10 3.77 2.44 10.50
CA SER A 10 3.79 1.04 10.05
C SER A 10 5.14 0.39 10.36
N LYS A 11 5.10 -0.87 10.77
CA LYS A 11 6.28 -1.74 10.84
C LYS A 11 6.13 -2.87 9.84
N ALA A 12 7.17 -3.13 9.06
CA ALA A 12 7.23 -4.22 8.10
C ALA A 12 8.43 -5.11 8.38
N LYS A 13 8.24 -6.42 8.21
CA LYS A 13 9.30 -7.42 8.25
C LYS A 13 9.18 -8.30 7.01
N VAL A 14 10.26 -8.44 6.28
CA VAL A 14 10.37 -9.27 5.07
C VAL A 14 11.49 -10.26 5.28
N ASN A 15 11.21 -11.54 5.07
CA ASN A 15 12.24 -12.59 5.04
C ASN A 15 12.38 -13.04 3.59
N PHE A 16 13.61 -13.14 3.10
CA PHE A 16 13.88 -13.63 1.75
C PHE A 16 14.26 -15.12 1.80
N ASP A 17 13.75 -15.91 0.86
CA ASP A 17 14.12 -17.33 0.73
C ASP A 17 15.60 -17.48 0.36
N ARG A 18 16.25 -18.59 0.81
CA ARG A 18 17.66 -18.97 0.57
C ARG A 18 18.68 -17.87 0.87
N TYR A 19 19.33 -17.88 2.03
CA TYR A 19 20.48 -17.01 2.42
C TYR A 19 20.34 -15.49 2.09
N GLY A 20 19.19 -15.02 1.59
CA GLY A 20 18.96 -13.68 1.06
C GLY A 20 18.73 -12.64 2.14
N GLY A 21 18.67 -13.08 3.40
CA GLY A 21 18.64 -12.24 4.57
C GLY A 21 17.24 -11.78 5.00
N SER A 22 17.20 -10.72 5.81
CA SER A 22 15.95 -10.15 6.32
C SER A 22 15.95 -8.64 6.20
N SER A 23 14.77 -8.07 5.94
CA SER A 23 14.56 -6.62 5.90
C SER A 23 13.51 -6.22 6.93
N LYS A 24 13.83 -5.18 7.69
CA LYS A 24 12.88 -4.49 8.57
C LYS A 24 12.70 -3.08 8.02
N ALA A 25 11.46 -2.61 8.02
CA ALA A 25 11.18 -1.25 7.62
C ALA A 25 10.17 -0.60 8.56
N ASP A 26 10.48 0.62 8.99
CA ASP A 26 9.59 1.47 9.77
C ASP A 26 9.14 2.63 8.90
N GLY A 27 7.84 2.91 8.90
CA GLY A 27 7.21 3.93 8.05
C GLY A 27 6.39 4.91 8.86
N ILE A 28 6.49 6.19 8.52
CA ILE A 28 5.60 7.24 9.01
C ILE A 28 5.05 8.01 7.80
N GLY A 29 3.76 8.34 7.84
CA GLY A 29 3.14 9.09 6.77
C GLY A 29 1.96 9.93 7.21
N ALA A 30 1.65 10.92 6.39
CA ALA A 30 0.49 11.79 6.52
C ALA A 30 -0.29 11.80 5.20
N SER A 31 -1.61 11.94 5.29
CA SER A 31 -2.46 12.09 4.12
C SER A 31 -3.63 13.02 4.37
N LEU A 32 -4.07 13.68 3.32
CA LEU A 32 -5.30 14.48 3.28
C LEU A 32 -6.30 13.76 2.39
N TYR A 33 -7.56 13.79 2.79
CA TYR A 33 -8.64 13.21 2.01
C TYR A 33 -9.84 14.15 1.97
N ALA A 34 -10.54 14.09 0.84
CA ALA A 34 -11.74 14.87 0.58
C ALA A 34 -12.79 13.97 -0.07
N ARG A 35 -14.05 14.15 0.30
CA ARG A 35 -15.20 13.54 -0.37
C ARG A 35 -16.28 14.57 -0.58
N ILE A 36 -16.67 14.72 -1.84
CA ILE A 36 -17.74 15.58 -2.31
C ILE A 36 -18.82 14.67 -2.89
N GLY A 37 -20.09 15.03 -2.70
CA GLY A 37 -21.23 14.17 -3.01
C GLY A 37 -22.13 14.02 -1.80
N ASN A 38 -23.42 14.25 -2.02
CA ASN A 38 -24.38 14.33 -0.93
C ASN A 38 -25.19 13.03 -0.87
N LYS A 39 -24.98 12.20 0.16
CA LYS A 39 -25.67 10.91 0.38
C LYS A 39 -27.21 10.98 0.26
N HIS A 40 -27.79 12.19 0.33
CA HIS A 40 -29.22 12.45 0.40
C HIS A 40 -29.82 13.15 -0.83
N LYS A 41 -29.01 13.73 -1.75
CA LYS A 41 -29.55 14.49 -2.91
C LYS A 41 -28.96 14.09 -4.26
N THR A 42 -27.72 13.61 -4.31
CA THR A 42 -27.08 13.17 -5.55
C THR A 42 -26.43 11.82 -5.32
N PRO A 43 -26.79 10.79 -6.11
CA PRO A 43 -26.19 9.45 -5.99
C PRO A 43 -24.71 9.44 -6.36
N TRP A 44 -24.22 10.48 -7.05
CA TRP A 44 -22.80 10.62 -7.38
C TRP A 44 -21.97 11.13 -6.21
N TYR A 45 -20.76 10.59 -6.08
CA TYR A 45 -19.70 11.16 -5.25
C TYR A 45 -18.38 11.18 -6.00
N LEU A 46 -17.53 12.12 -5.61
CA LEU A 46 -16.13 12.22 -5.98
C LEU A 46 -15.32 12.22 -4.68
N GLN A 47 -14.30 11.38 -4.58
CA GLN A 47 -13.37 11.43 -3.46
C GLN A 47 -11.94 11.36 -3.94
N GLY A 48 -11.06 11.98 -3.16
CA GLY A 48 -9.63 11.98 -3.42
C GLY A 48 -8.85 11.87 -2.13
N ARG A 49 -7.64 11.32 -2.25
CA ARG A 49 -6.65 11.24 -1.19
C ARG A 49 -5.27 11.53 -1.76
N ALA A 50 -4.51 12.38 -1.09
CA ALA A 50 -3.10 12.59 -1.37
C ALA A 50 -2.32 12.40 -0.08
N GLY A 51 -1.21 11.67 -0.14
CA GLY A 51 -0.38 11.37 1.02
C GLY A 51 1.09 11.36 0.69
N TYR A 52 1.88 11.60 1.73
CA TYR A 52 3.32 11.55 1.72
C TYR A 52 3.82 10.79 2.94
N GLY A 53 4.83 9.94 2.75
CA GLY A 53 5.45 9.17 3.80
C GLY A 53 6.94 8.99 3.61
N SER A 54 7.61 8.69 4.71
CA SER A 54 9.01 8.29 4.76
C SER A 54 9.08 6.87 5.31
N VAL A 55 9.87 6.02 4.67
CA VAL A 55 10.11 4.64 5.09
C VAL A 55 11.60 4.47 5.29
N ASP A 56 12.00 4.18 6.52
CA ASP A 56 13.38 3.82 6.86
C ASP A 56 13.49 2.30 6.78
N SER A 57 14.37 1.80 5.90
CA SER A 57 14.57 0.37 5.66
C SER A 57 15.98 -0.05 6.05
N ASP A 58 16.05 -1.05 6.92
CA ASP A 58 17.27 -1.76 7.29
C ASP A 58 17.23 -3.14 6.64
N VAL A 59 18.20 -3.45 5.77
CA VAL A 59 18.33 -4.73 5.06
C VAL A 59 19.64 -5.39 5.47
N GLU A 60 19.56 -6.62 5.98
CA GLU A 60 20.72 -7.46 6.24
C GLU A 60 20.75 -8.60 5.22
N ARG A 61 21.79 -8.69 4.39
CA ARG A 61 22.00 -9.77 3.40
C ARG A 61 23.22 -10.61 3.78
N HIS A 62 23.09 -11.93 3.76
CA HIS A 62 24.23 -12.83 3.94
C HIS A 62 24.86 -13.16 2.57
N ILE A 63 26.17 -12.93 2.44
CA ILE A 63 26.96 -13.30 1.26
C ILE A 63 27.81 -14.50 1.66
N ILE A 64 27.60 -15.64 1.00
CA ILE A 64 28.45 -16.83 1.15
C ILE A 64 29.62 -16.68 0.17
N LEU A 65 30.85 -16.57 0.70
CA LEU A 65 32.07 -16.71 -0.09
C LEU A 65 32.50 -18.19 -0.12
N ALA A 66 33.21 -18.59 -1.18
CA ALA A 66 33.56 -19.99 -1.48
C ALA A 66 34.32 -20.74 -0.36
N ASP A 67 34.92 -20.03 0.60
CA ASP A 67 35.78 -20.59 1.66
C ASP A 67 35.13 -20.60 3.06
N ASN A 68 33.81 -20.88 3.19
CA ASN A 68 33.11 -20.98 4.48
C ASN A 68 33.06 -19.68 5.34
N ASN A 69 33.49 -18.53 4.82
CA ASN A 69 33.32 -17.23 5.47
C ASN A 69 32.03 -16.56 5.00
N ALA A 70 31.04 -16.45 5.91
CA ALA A 70 29.83 -15.68 5.68
C ALA A 70 30.08 -14.20 5.98
N SER A 71 29.93 -13.33 4.99
CA SER A 71 29.98 -11.87 5.18
C SER A 71 28.56 -11.31 5.19
N THR A 72 28.22 -10.51 6.21
CA THR A 72 26.91 -9.85 6.31
C THR A 72 27.03 -8.43 5.76
N ALA A 73 26.39 -8.16 4.62
CA ALA A 73 26.24 -6.81 4.09
C ALA A 73 25.01 -6.15 4.72
N LYS A 74 25.19 -4.94 5.27
CA LYS A 74 24.10 -4.13 5.82
C LYS A 74 23.84 -2.95 4.90
N ILE A 75 22.58 -2.80 4.49
CA ILE A 75 22.10 -1.63 3.73
C ILE A 75 21.11 -0.88 4.61
N ASN A 76 21.35 0.41 4.80
CA ASN A 76 20.35 1.31 5.37
C ASN A 76 19.98 2.33 4.30
N HIS A 77 18.69 2.45 3.98
CA HIS A 77 18.21 3.48 3.07
C HIS A 77 16.87 4.07 3.52
N ARG A 78 16.73 5.38 3.28
CA ARG A 78 15.50 6.13 3.53
C ARG A 78 14.77 6.39 2.22
N ASP A 79 13.54 5.89 2.15
CA ASP A 79 12.68 6.03 0.98
C ASP A 79 11.57 7.04 1.23
N ARG A 80 11.20 7.76 0.18
CA ARG A 80 10.10 8.72 0.20
C ARG A 80 8.99 8.22 -0.71
N VAL A 81 7.78 8.16 -0.18
CA VAL A 81 6.60 7.67 -0.89
C VAL A 81 5.61 8.81 -1.01
N PHE A 82 5.15 9.04 -2.23
CA PHE A 82 4.01 9.91 -2.52
C PHE A 82 2.92 9.08 -3.18
N SER A 83 1.70 9.19 -2.67
CA SER A 83 0.54 8.48 -3.20
C SER A 83 -0.62 9.44 -3.41
N ALA A 84 -1.12 9.48 -4.64
CA ALA A 84 -2.33 10.21 -5.00
C ALA A 84 -3.39 9.24 -5.52
N TYR A 85 -4.63 9.46 -5.11
CA TYR A 85 -5.78 8.63 -5.47
C TYR A 85 -6.99 9.53 -5.68
N VAL A 86 -7.77 9.24 -6.72
CA VAL A 86 -9.06 9.88 -6.97
C VAL A 86 -10.03 8.83 -7.50
N GLU A 87 -11.27 8.88 -7.06
CA GLU A 87 -12.34 8.05 -7.62
C GLU A 87 -13.66 8.82 -7.68
N SER A 88 -14.51 8.36 -8.59
CA SER A 88 -15.91 8.75 -8.68
C SER A 88 -16.77 7.50 -8.70
N GLY A 89 -17.93 7.56 -8.05
CA GLY A 89 -18.88 6.45 -8.05
C GLY A 89 -20.32 6.90 -7.91
N TYR A 90 -21.22 5.93 -8.09
CA TYR A 90 -22.65 6.14 -8.07
C TYR A 90 -23.31 5.22 -7.03
N ASP A 91 -23.97 5.79 -6.03
CA ASP A 91 -24.67 5.06 -4.98
C ASP A 91 -26.09 4.69 -5.44
N PHE A 92 -26.30 3.44 -5.85
CA PHE A 92 -27.62 2.85 -6.03
C PHE A 92 -28.14 2.38 -4.67
N LYS A 93 -29.14 3.07 -4.13
CA LYS A 93 -29.74 2.72 -2.83
C LYS A 93 -31.13 2.11 -3.01
N GLN A 94 -31.35 0.98 -2.37
CA GLN A 94 -32.65 0.30 -2.32
C GLN A 94 -32.93 -0.11 -0.86
N GLY A 95 -33.70 0.71 -0.15
CA GLY A 95 -34.01 0.48 1.27
C GLY A 95 -32.75 0.46 2.13
N ARG A 96 -32.46 -0.70 2.73
CA ARG A 96 -31.29 -0.93 3.60
C ARG A 96 -30.04 -1.41 2.85
N PHE A 97 -30.17 -1.68 1.55
CA PHE A 97 -29.09 -2.11 0.70
C PHE A 97 -28.58 -0.95 -0.16
N ALA A 98 -27.28 -0.87 -0.36
CA ALA A 98 -26.67 0.01 -1.34
C ALA A 98 -25.63 -0.74 -2.17
N LEU A 99 -25.57 -0.40 -3.45
CA LEU A 99 -24.61 -0.88 -4.43
C LEU A 99 -23.94 0.34 -5.07
N THR A 100 -22.62 0.36 -5.05
CA THR A 100 -21.84 1.52 -5.50
C THR A 100 -20.75 1.07 -6.46
N PRO A 101 -20.99 1.04 -7.78
CA PRO A 101 -19.91 0.98 -8.75
C PRO A 101 -19.09 2.28 -8.70
N PHE A 102 -17.79 2.13 -8.89
CA PHE A 102 -16.86 3.25 -8.92
C PHE A 102 -15.72 2.99 -9.89
N VAL A 103 -15.14 4.09 -10.37
CA VAL A 103 -13.93 4.09 -11.18
C VAL A 103 -12.97 5.14 -10.62
N GLY A 104 -11.68 4.92 -10.78
CA GLY A 104 -10.69 5.85 -10.26
C GLY A 104 -9.32 5.69 -10.88
N PHE A 105 -8.42 6.50 -10.37
CA PHE A 105 -7.02 6.52 -10.74
C PHE A 105 -6.16 6.61 -9.49
N SER A 106 -5.01 5.94 -9.54
CA SER A 106 -3.96 6.07 -8.54
C SER A 106 -2.64 6.40 -9.20
N HIS A 107 -1.84 7.22 -8.53
CA HIS A 107 -0.48 7.56 -8.93
C HIS A 107 0.44 7.46 -7.72
N ASP A 108 1.35 6.51 -7.76
CA ASP A 108 2.31 6.24 -6.70
C ASP A 108 3.73 6.54 -7.19
N VAL A 109 4.48 7.28 -6.38
CA VAL A 109 5.89 7.61 -6.63
C VAL A 109 6.70 7.16 -5.43
N VAL A 110 7.66 6.27 -5.67
CA VAL A 110 8.62 5.83 -4.66
C VAL A 110 9.99 6.33 -5.08
N ARG A 111 10.56 7.22 -4.26
CA ARG A 111 11.94 7.67 -4.42
C ARG A 111 12.81 6.95 -3.41
N ARG A 112 13.64 6.03 -3.91
CA ARG A 112 14.61 5.31 -3.10
C ARG A 112 15.83 6.18 -2.83
N GLY A 113 16.28 6.20 -1.59
CA GLY A 113 17.55 6.82 -1.20
C GLY A 113 18.74 6.22 -1.95
N ALA A 114 19.84 6.97 -2.05
CA ALA A 114 21.13 6.38 -2.40
C ALA A 114 21.63 5.55 -1.21
N PHE A 115 22.34 4.47 -1.47
CA PHE A 115 22.93 3.65 -0.43
C PHE A 115 24.30 3.12 -0.86
N SER A 116 25.12 2.77 0.14
CA SER A 116 26.38 2.09 -0.05
C SER A 116 26.54 1.03 1.03
N GLU A 117 26.80 -0.20 0.63
CA GLU A 117 27.09 -1.29 1.56
C GLU A 117 28.47 -1.11 2.19
N GLN A 118 28.57 -1.28 3.51
CA GLN A 118 29.84 -1.29 4.24
C GLN A 118 30.22 -2.73 4.63
N ASN A 119 31.52 -2.98 4.85
CA ASN A 119 32.10 -4.26 5.32
C ASN A 119 32.12 -5.43 4.31
N SER A 120 32.20 -5.16 3.01
CA SER A 120 32.53 -6.18 2.00
C SER A 120 33.24 -5.57 0.80
N GLN A 121 34.28 -6.24 0.26
CA GLN A 121 34.92 -5.89 -1.02
C GLN A 121 33.96 -6.04 -2.22
N PHE A 122 32.83 -6.72 -2.02
CA PHE A 122 31.75 -6.88 -2.99
C PHE A 122 30.51 -6.04 -2.64
N GLY A 123 30.66 -5.05 -1.77
CA GLY A 123 29.58 -4.12 -1.42
C GLY A 123 29.05 -3.40 -2.65
N LEU A 124 27.74 -3.16 -2.69
CA LEU A 124 27.07 -2.40 -3.73
C LEU A 124 26.89 -0.95 -3.31
N THR A 125 27.21 -0.04 -4.22
CA THR A 125 26.83 1.37 -4.16
C THR A 125 25.80 1.64 -5.24
N ALA A 126 24.69 2.28 -4.88
CA ALA A 126 23.64 2.64 -5.83
C ALA A 126 23.17 4.08 -5.62
N ASP A 127 23.03 4.78 -6.73
CA ASP A 127 22.46 6.13 -6.76
C ASP A 127 20.95 6.09 -6.42
N LYS A 128 20.40 7.29 -6.18
CA LYS A 128 18.96 7.48 -6.01
C LYS A 128 18.19 6.88 -7.20
N ALA A 129 17.10 6.18 -6.92
CA ALA A 129 16.19 5.67 -7.94
C ALA A 129 14.78 6.23 -7.71
N THR A 130 14.02 6.45 -8.77
CA THR A 130 12.63 6.92 -8.68
C THR A 130 11.76 6.02 -9.53
N TYR A 131 10.80 5.37 -8.86
CA TYR A 131 9.84 4.48 -9.48
C TYR A 131 8.47 5.16 -9.48
N LYS A 132 7.78 5.12 -10.60
CA LYS A 132 6.46 5.73 -10.74
C LYS A 132 5.49 4.69 -11.25
N GLN A 133 4.30 4.62 -10.69
CA GLN A 133 3.27 3.73 -11.19
C GLN A 133 1.94 4.45 -11.21
N THR A 134 1.38 4.56 -12.42
CA THR A 134 0.02 5.08 -12.61
C THR A 134 -0.91 3.92 -12.91
N SER A 135 -2.05 3.86 -12.24
CA SER A 135 -3.03 2.81 -12.43
C SER A 135 -4.43 3.36 -12.59
N GLY A 136 -5.21 2.71 -13.44
CA GLY A 136 -6.67 2.83 -13.44
C GLY A 136 -7.26 1.74 -12.53
N LEU A 137 -8.37 2.06 -11.88
CA LEU A 137 -9.10 1.11 -11.05
C LEU A 137 -10.60 1.19 -11.30
N ILE A 138 -11.24 0.04 -11.23
CA ILE A 138 -12.69 -0.12 -11.30
C ILE A 138 -13.12 -1.00 -10.14
N GLY A 139 -14.28 -0.74 -9.58
CA GLY A 139 -14.76 -1.59 -8.50
C GLY A 139 -16.22 -1.40 -8.20
N LEU A 140 -16.66 -2.21 -7.23
CA LEU A 140 -18.02 -2.29 -6.78
C LEU A 140 -18.00 -2.41 -5.26
N ARG A 141 -18.78 -1.59 -4.58
CA ARG A 141 -19.02 -1.67 -3.13
C ARG A 141 -20.48 -2.02 -2.90
N THR A 142 -20.73 -2.78 -1.85
CA THR A 142 -22.05 -3.05 -1.32
C THR A 142 -22.09 -2.69 0.15
N SER A 143 -23.26 -2.27 0.62
CA SER A 143 -23.51 -2.13 2.05
C SER A 143 -24.92 -2.58 2.39
N LEU A 144 -25.07 -3.28 3.51
CA LEU A 144 -26.35 -3.72 4.04
C LEU A 144 -26.47 -3.26 5.50
N GLU A 145 -27.46 -2.43 5.79
CA GLU A 145 -27.78 -1.99 7.14
C GLU A 145 -28.76 -2.96 7.80
N VAL A 146 -28.39 -3.53 8.95
CA VAL A 146 -29.25 -4.39 9.76
C VAL A 146 -29.25 -3.94 11.21
N ASN A 147 -30.30 -4.27 11.96
CA ASN A 147 -30.28 -4.16 13.41
C ASN A 147 -29.96 -5.55 13.98
N LEU A 148 -28.83 -5.67 14.66
CA LEU A 148 -28.36 -6.91 15.26
C LEU A 148 -28.25 -6.70 16.77
N ALA A 149 -29.02 -7.44 17.56
CA ALA A 149 -29.04 -7.35 19.02
C ALA A 149 -29.27 -5.92 19.56
N GLY A 150 -30.12 -5.13 18.91
CA GLY A 150 -30.41 -3.75 19.31
C GLY A 150 -29.41 -2.71 18.77
N MET A 151 -28.33 -3.15 18.13
CA MET A 151 -27.30 -2.28 17.55
C MET A 151 -27.46 -2.16 16.05
N LYS A 152 -27.29 -0.95 15.52
CA LYS A 152 -27.24 -0.73 14.07
C LYS A 152 -25.89 -1.20 13.53
N THR A 153 -25.91 -2.21 12.68
CA THR A 153 -24.73 -2.83 12.08
C THR A 153 -24.80 -2.70 10.56
N THR A 154 -23.76 -2.14 9.96
CA THR A 154 -23.60 -2.04 8.51
C THR A 154 -22.58 -3.06 8.05
N PHE A 155 -23.03 -4.08 7.33
CA PHE A 155 -22.14 -4.99 6.62
C PHE A 155 -21.71 -4.34 5.31
N GLN A 156 -20.44 -4.50 4.95
CA GLN A 156 -19.85 -3.92 3.75
C GLN A 156 -19.09 -5.01 3.00
N GLY A 157 -19.19 -4.96 1.68
CA GLY A 157 -18.41 -5.80 0.78
C GLY A 157 -17.85 -4.93 -0.34
N TYR A 158 -16.69 -5.29 -0.86
CA TYR A 158 -16.20 -4.64 -2.07
C TYR A 158 -15.28 -5.53 -2.89
N VAL A 159 -15.22 -5.23 -4.18
CA VAL A 159 -14.20 -5.70 -5.09
C VAL A 159 -13.63 -4.51 -5.85
N ASN A 160 -12.31 -4.48 -6.00
CA ASN A 160 -11.59 -3.45 -6.72
C ASN A 160 -10.53 -4.09 -7.60
N HIS A 161 -10.61 -3.90 -8.91
CA HIS A 161 -9.58 -4.31 -9.85
C HIS A 161 -8.77 -3.11 -10.32
N GLN A 162 -7.46 -3.17 -10.12
CA GLN A 162 -6.50 -2.16 -10.50
C GLN A 162 -5.57 -2.68 -11.61
N LYS A 163 -5.36 -1.85 -12.63
CA LYS A 163 -4.46 -2.09 -13.74
C LYS A 163 -3.44 -0.97 -13.85
N ALA A 164 -2.16 -1.30 -13.73
CA ALA A 164 -1.07 -0.36 -13.99
C ALA A 164 -0.92 -0.10 -15.51
N PHE A 165 -0.71 1.16 -15.88
CA PHE A 165 -0.53 1.57 -17.27
C PHE A 165 0.89 1.28 -17.77
N ASN A 166 1.90 1.42 -16.91
CA ASN A 166 3.28 1.07 -17.19
C ASN A 166 3.64 -0.31 -16.59
N ARG A 167 4.66 -0.94 -17.19
CA ARG A 167 5.40 -2.05 -16.58
C ARG A 167 6.60 -1.44 -15.87
N GLU A 168 6.42 -1.15 -14.60
CA GLU A 168 7.51 -0.67 -13.75
C GLU A 168 8.11 -1.86 -13.00
N ASP A 169 9.42 -1.88 -12.86
CA ASP A 169 10.11 -2.78 -11.96
C ASP A 169 11.04 -1.98 -11.04
N LEU A 170 11.44 -2.60 -9.94
CA LEU A 170 12.32 -1.96 -8.96
C LEU A 170 13.81 -2.12 -9.33
N SER A 171 14.13 -2.24 -10.63
CA SER A 171 15.51 -2.40 -11.08
C SER A 171 16.28 -1.10 -10.95
N PHE A 172 17.57 -1.23 -10.66
CA PHE A 172 18.42 -0.07 -10.43
C PHE A 172 19.85 -0.31 -10.86
N LYS A 173 20.55 0.80 -11.15
CA LYS A 173 21.99 0.77 -11.42
C LYS A 173 22.76 0.72 -10.11
N ALA A 174 23.73 -0.18 -10.05
CA ALA A 174 24.69 -0.28 -8.96
C ALA A 174 26.12 -0.34 -9.52
N SER A 175 27.08 -0.06 -8.67
CA SER A 175 28.50 -0.31 -8.88
C SER A 175 29.07 -1.03 -7.66
N TYR A 176 30.17 -1.75 -7.83
CA TYR A 176 30.88 -2.28 -6.66
C TYR A 176 31.60 -1.16 -5.92
N THR A 177 31.63 -1.21 -4.60
CA THR A 177 32.30 -0.22 -3.74
C THR A 177 33.77 -0.05 -4.10
N GLY A 178 34.45 -1.15 -4.49
CA GLY A 178 35.84 -1.16 -4.95
C GLY A 178 36.07 -0.84 -6.44
N LEU A 179 35.01 -0.75 -7.26
CA LEU A 179 35.07 -0.51 -8.71
C LEU A 179 33.89 0.39 -9.14
N GLN A 180 33.95 1.67 -8.77
CA GLN A 180 32.85 2.62 -8.97
C GLN A 180 32.58 2.94 -10.45
N ASP A 181 33.57 2.75 -11.33
CA ASP A 181 33.43 2.99 -12.78
C ASP A 181 32.65 1.88 -13.51
N ALA A 182 32.54 0.69 -12.91
CA ALA A 182 31.81 -0.44 -13.48
C ALA A 182 30.34 -0.45 -13.01
N LYS A 183 29.48 0.29 -13.71
CA LYS A 183 28.02 0.30 -13.46
C LYS A 183 27.32 -0.86 -14.15
N PHE A 184 26.43 -1.54 -13.42
CA PHE A 184 25.59 -2.62 -13.95
C PHE A 184 24.15 -2.50 -13.45
N ASP A 185 23.22 -3.08 -14.20
CA ASP A 185 21.80 -3.10 -13.84
C ASP A 185 21.51 -4.29 -12.91
N VAL A 186 21.02 -3.98 -11.72
CA VAL A 186 20.49 -4.97 -10.78
C VAL A 186 19.00 -5.12 -11.05
N LYS A 187 18.61 -6.32 -11.48
CA LYS A 187 17.21 -6.65 -11.73
C LYS A 187 16.41 -6.66 -10.44
N GLY A 188 15.41 -5.78 -10.36
CA GLY A 188 14.49 -5.69 -9.24
C GLY A 188 13.22 -6.54 -9.43
N ILE A 189 12.35 -6.49 -8.43
CA ILE A 189 11.03 -7.13 -8.48
C ILE A 189 10.15 -6.34 -9.46
N GLY A 190 9.55 -7.04 -10.42
CA GLY A 190 8.55 -6.46 -11.32
C GLY A 190 7.27 -6.14 -10.58
N LEU A 191 6.75 -4.92 -10.71
CA LEU A 191 5.48 -4.55 -10.08
C LEU A 191 4.31 -5.24 -10.78
N ALA A 192 3.41 -5.83 -10.00
CA ALA A 192 2.24 -6.51 -10.53
C ALA A 192 1.37 -5.54 -11.34
N LYS A 193 1.22 -5.82 -12.64
CA LYS A 193 0.40 -5.02 -13.56
C LYS A 193 -1.09 -5.07 -13.23
N HIS A 194 -1.55 -6.18 -12.67
CA HIS A 194 -2.94 -6.41 -12.29
C HIS A 194 -3.02 -6.78 -10.80
N LYS A 195 -3.86 -6.07 -10.06
CA LYS A 195 -4.12 -6.30 -8.64
C LYS A 195 -5.62 -6.28 -8.42
N THR A 196 -6.16 -7.30 -7.78
CA THR A 196 -7.56 -7.34 -7.35
C THR A 196 -7.60 -7.35 -5.83
N TRP A 197 -8.40 -6.46 -5.25
CA TRP A 197 -8.74 -6.48 -3.84
C TRP A 197 -10.17 -6.94 -3.69
N VAL A 198 -10.41 -7.84 -2.75
CA VAL A 198 -11.74 -8.27 -2.33
C VAL A 198 -11.80 -8.11 -0.83
N GLY A 199 -12.78 -7.40 -0.32
CA GLY A 199 -12.89 -7.17 1.12
C GLY A 199 -14.32 -7.28 1.62
N ILE A 200 -14.44 -7.75 2.86
CA ILE A 200 -15.69 -7.77 3.61
C ILE A 200 -15.47 -7.14 4.97
N GLY A 201 -16.48 -6.50 5.52
CA GLY A 201 -16.38 -5.84 6.81
C GLY A 201 -17.72 -5.59 7.47
N ALA A 202 -17.65 -5.21 8.73
CA ALA A 202 -18.79 -4.82 9.53
C ALA A 202 -18.45 -3.56 10.32
N LEU A 203 -19.42 -2.64 10.39
CA LEU A 203 -19.37 -1.47 11.25
C LEU A 203 -20.57 -1.54 12.19
N ALA A 204 -20.31 -1.64 13.49
CA ALA A 204 -21.32 -1.71 14.54
C ALA A 204 -21.38 -0.39 15.31
N GLU A 205 -22.55 0.24 15.34
CA GLU A 205 -22.82 1.46 16.11
C GLU A 205 -23.09 1.09 17.57
N VAL A 206 -22.09 1.23 18.44
CA VAL A 206 -22.17 0.91 19.87
C VAL A 206 -23.03 1.93 20.61
N ASN A 207 -22.86 3.20 20.27
CA ASN A 207 -23.69 4.29 20.77
C ASN A 207 -23.76 5.40 19.70
N LYS A 208 -24.43 6.52 19.99
CA LYS A 208 -24.63 7.63 19.04
C LYS A 208 -23.32 8.25 18.52
N ASN A 209 -22.22 8.10 19.27
CA ASN A 209 -20.94 8.74 18.99
C ASN A 209 -19.83 7.74 18.68
N THR A 210 -19.97 6.46 19.04
CA THR A 210 -18.93 5.44 18.92
C THR A 210 -19.38 4.31 18.02
N SER A 211 -18.55 4.00 17.03
CA SER A 211 -18.71 2.82 16.18
C SER A 211 -17.44 1.98 16.19
N LEU A 212 -17.59 0.66 16.20
CA LEU A 212 -16.50 -0.28 16.01
C LEU A 212 -16.55 -0.81 14.59
N TYR A 213 -15.39 -1.04 13.98
CA TYR A 213 -15.34 -1.67 12.67
C TYR A 213 -14.26 -2.73 12.57
N VAL A 214 -14.54 -3.75 11.77
CA VAL A 214 -13.60 -4.80 11.39
C VAL A 214 -13.72 -5.05 9.90
N ASN A 215 -12.59 -5.27 9.23
CA ASN A 215 -12.51 -5.61 7.81
C ASN A 215 -11.51 -6.74 7.61
N TYR A 216 -11.78 -7.58 6.62
CA TYR A 216 -10.90 -8.59 6.11
C TYR A 216 -10.74 -8.40 4.61
N ASP A 217 -9.51 -8.21 4.15
CA ASP A 217 -9.18 -7.92 2.76
C ASP A 217 -8.23 -8.97 2.19
N LEU A 218 -8.55 -9.44 0.99
CA LEU A 218 -7.75 -10.34 0.17
C LEU A 218 -7.18 -9.53 -0.99
N LYS A 219 -5.85 -9.51 -1.10
CA LYS A 219 -5.12 -8.94 -2.22
C LYS A 219 -4.63 -10.06 -3.11
N LEU A 220 -5.10 -10.07 -4.35
CA LEU A 220 -4.67 -10.99 -5.40
C LEU A 220 -3.82 -10.22 -6.41
N ALA A 221 -2.54 -10.56 -6.50
CA ALA A 221 -1.63 -9.94 -7.46
C ALA A 221 -1.08 -10.98 -8.43
N LYS A 222 -1.29 -10.77 -9.73
CA LYS A 222 -0.78 -11.68 -10.75
C LYS A 222 0.76 -11.70 -10.67
N ASN A 223 1.32 -12.89 -10.45
CA ASN A 223 2.76 -13.16 -10.33
C ASN A 223 3.46 -12.57 -9.08
N SER A 224 2.71 -12.15 -8.05
CA SER A 224 3.31 -11.59 -6.82
C SER A 224 2.67 -12.10 -5.52
N GLY A 225 1.94 -13.22 -5.58
CA GLY A 225 1.33 -13.88 -4.44
C GLY A 225 -0.03 -13.33 -4.02
N HIS A 226 -0.55 -13.89 -2.93
CA HIS A 226 -1.80 -13.50 -2.29
C HIS A 226 -1.51 -12.99 -0.88
N ASN A 227 -2.10 -11.86 -0.49
CA ASN A 227 -1.95 -11.32 0.84
C ASN A 227 -3.31 -11.21 1.51
N ASN A 228 -3.34 -11.47 2.82
CA ASN A 228 -4.52 -11.30 3.66
C ASN A 228 -4.25 -10.14 4.62
N VAL A 229 -5.22 -9.25 4.78
CA VAL A 229 -5.13 -8.09 5.67
C VAL A 229 -6.34 -8.10 6.59
N VAL A 230 -6.12 -7.93 7.89
CA VAL A 230 -7.17 -7.72 8.89
C VAL A 230 -7.03 -6.31 9.40
N THR A 231 -8.14 -5.57 9.40
CA THR A 231 -8.19 -4.21 9.96
C THR A 231 -9.28 -4.14 11.01
N ALA A 232 -8.98 -3.61 12.19
CA ALA A 232 -9.98 -3.30 13.21
C ALA A 232 -9.75 -1.88 13.74
N GLY A 233 -10.81 -1.21 14.18
CA GLY A 233 -10.68 0.14 14.72
C GLY A 233 -11.97 0.70 15.31
N ILE A 234 -11.82 1.92 15.85
CA ILE A 234 -12.88 2.67 16.51
C ILE A 234 -13.08 3.97 15.75
N ARG A 235 -14.34 4.34 15.53
CA ARG A 235 -14.75 5.65 15.00
C ARG A 235 -15.48 6.41 16.08
N ILE A 236 -15.08 7.65 16.31
CA ILE A 236 -15.73 8.56 17.25
C ILE A 236 -16.24 9.77 16.46
N ASN A 237 -17.53 10.09 16.62
CA ASN A 237 -18.18 11.26 16.05
C ASN A 237 -18.38 12.30 17.15
N PHE A 238 -18.00 13.55 16.87
CA PHE A 238 -18.10 14.70 17.76
C PHE A 238 -19.10 15.71 17.19
#